data_AF-A0A7Y1QQD9-F1
#
_entry.id   AF-A0A7Y1QQD9-F1
#
_cell.length_a   1.000
_cell.length_b   1.000
_cell.length_c   1.000
_cell.angle_alpha   90.00
_cell.angle_beta   90.00
_cell.angle_gamma   90.00
#
_symmetry.space_group_name_H-M   'P 1'
#
loop_
_entity.id
_entity.type
_entity.pdbx_description
1 polymer ?
#
loop_
_entity_poly.entity_id
_entity_poly.type
_entity_poly.pdbx_seq_one_letter_code
_entity_poly.pdbx_strand_id
1 'polypeptide(L)'
;MGNKSTTVRIGLLGATVALLVGCSGTQGARTVQLPEPKDVPRGKWSDAMHVLTAMGISGQRDVPIELVGAVDGASPAGGSGTVLGNAGLNAVSFASPPTGLSGGAAAGIGLGLMLLGGSSDPARATQIVAWVPYDQVSSPEEASALALQKVEEARRKSFSGALSKLGMQTGRYPDGHSRAYASPADIYAERPIPLADAAAVSPSFLQSPVSYGPIFIRHNQFTLDAYKNDMTTSEAMLVASRHLPEWIYIYHPGQRLRKNSIPAAIFNQGRALYFVGK
;
A
#
# COMPACT_ATOMS: atom_id res chain seq x y z
N MET A 1 40.36 87.34 20.79
CA MET A 1 41.29 87.36 19.63
C MET A 1 41.60 85.92 19.22
N GLY A 2 41.72 85.63 17.93
CA GLY A 2 42.43 84.43 17.43
C GLY A 2 41.56 83.21 17.10
N ASN A 3 41.35 82.97 15.80
CA ASN A 3 40.81 81.72 15.24
C ASN A 3 41.82 80.56 15.32
N LYS A 4 41.35 79.30 15.36
CA LYS A 4 41.43 78.37 14.18
C LYS A 4 40.88 76.95 14.46
N SER A 5 40.07 76.48 13.51
CA SER A 5 39.91 75.09 12.99
C SER A 5 40.88 74.03 13.54
N THR A 6 40.47 72.78 13.82
CA THR A 6 40.04 71.83 12.76
C THR A 6 39.27 70.60 13.25
N THR A 7 38.23 70.24 12.48
CA THR A 7 37.40 69.03 12.62
C THR A 7 38.17 67.74 12.33
N VAL A 8 38.04 66.73 13.17
CA VAL A 8 38.36 65.33 12.84
C VAL A 8 37.14 64.45 13.10
N ARG A 9 36.70 63.71 12.07
CA ARG A 9 35.54 62.81 12.15
C ARG A 9 35.98 61.37 12.46
N ILE A 10 35.39 60.83 13.52
CA ILE A 10 34.81 59.47 13.67
C ILE A 10 35.54 58.31 12.97
N GLY A 11 36.02 57.36 13.78
CA GLY A 11 36.36 56.00 13.39
C GLY A 11 36.32 55.06 14.60
N LEU A 12 35.13 54.71 15.09
CA LEU A 12 34.96 53.84 16.26
C LEU A 12 35.03 52.37 15.84
N LEU A 13 36.17 51.71 16.12
CA LEU A 13 36.36 50.27 15.89
C LEU A 13 35.60 49.46 16.95
N GLY A 14 34.80 48.49 16.50
CA GLY A 14 33.91 47.70 17.35
C GLY A 14 34.63 46.62 18.16
N ALA A 15 34.12 46.37 19.37
CA ALA A 15 34.60 45.30 20.23
C ALA A 15 34.01 43.93 19.82
N THR A 16 34.89 42.94 19.63
CA THR A 16 34.50 41.54 19.42
C THR A 16 34.10 40.87 20.73
N VAL A 17 32.80 40.71 20.96
CA VAL A 17 32.27 39.84 22.01
C VAL A 17 32.09 38.43 21.46
N ALA A 18 32.96 37.50 21.88
CA ALA A 18 32.80 36.09 21.59
C ALA A 18 31.71 35.50 22.50
N LEU A 19 30.51 35.29 21.97
CA LEU A 19 29.43 34.57 22.65
C LEU A 19 29.32 33.14 22.11
N LEU A 20 29.31 32.19 23.04
CA LEU A 20 29.09 30.77 22.83
C LEU A 20 27.67 30.54 22.26
N VAL A 21 27.55 30.50 20.94
CA VAL A 21 26.39 29.87 20.31
C VAL A 21 26.62 28.37 20.30
N GLY A 22 26.17 27.72 21.37
CA GLY A 22 25.88 26.29 21.31
C GLY A 22 24.80 26.09 20.26
N CYS A 23 25.17 25.61 19.08
CA CYS A 23 24.21 25.15 18.09
C CYS A 23 23.51 23.90 18.62
N SER A 24 22.46 24.13 19.42
CA SER A 24 21.37 23.20 19.63
C SER A 24 20.67 22.97 18.29
N GLY A 25 21.35 22.23 17.41
CA GLY A 25 20.77 21.65 16.23
C GLY A 25 19.72 20.64 16.68
N THR A 26 18.51 21.15 16.93
CA THR A 26 17.30 20.35 16.83
C THR A 26 17.39 19.66 15.48
N GLN A 27 17.69 18.36 15.51
CA GLN A 27 17.47 17.48 14.38
C GLN A 27 15.96 17.46 14.17
N GLY A 28 15.45 18.45 13.43
CA GLY A 28 14.11 18.43 12.90
C GLY A 28 13.95 17.08 12.22
N ALA A 29 12.93 16.32 12.65
CA ALA A 29 12.78 14.92 12.29
C ALA A 29 13.00 14.77 10.79
N ARG A 30 14.02 13.99 10.39
CA ARG A 30 14.26 13.68 8.97
C ARG A 30 13.03 12.91 8.49
N THR A 31 12.08 13.64 7.92
CA THR A 31 10.95 13.06 7.19
C THR A 31 11.55 12.32 6.00
N VAL A 32 11.70 11.01 6.15
CA VAL A 32 12.19 10.12 5.10
C VAL A 32 11.20 10.19 3.95
N GLN A 33 11.53 10.96 2.92
CA GLN A 33 10.69 11.16 1.76
C GLN A 33 10.87 9.97 0.82
N LEU A 34 9.85 9.12 0.73
CA LEU A 34 9.84 8.03 -0.24
C LEU A 34 9.84 8.57 -1.68
N PRO A 35 10.59 7.94 -2.61
CA PRO A 35 10.61 8.33 -4.02
C PRO A 35 9.22 8.11 -4.66
N GLU A 36 8.86 8.95 -5.62
CA GLU A 36 7.63 8.73 -6.40
C GLU A 36 7.82 7.54 -7.35
N PRO A 37 6.78 6.73 -7.63
CA PRO A 37 6.90 5.57 -8.52
C PRO A 37 7.45 5.92 -9.92
N LYS A 38 7.08 7.10 -10.44
CA LYS A 38 7.57 7.64 -11.73
C LYS A 38 9.09 7.86 -11.79
N ASP A 39 9.74 8.07 -10.65
CA ASP A 39 11.17 8.38 -10.54
C ASP A 39 12.00 7.12 -10.20
N VAL A 40 11.34 5.97 -10.01
CA VAL A 40 11.96 4.67 -9.73
C VAL A 40 11.86 3.78 -10.97
N PRO A 41 12.96 3.18 -11.48
CA PRO A 41 12.90 2.23 -12.59
C PRO A 41 11.99 1.04 -12.30
N ARG A 42 11.12 0.65 -13.25
CA ARG A 42 10.11 -0.41 -13.03
C ARG A 42 10.68 -1.75 -12.58
N GLY A 43 11.93 -2.07 -12.93
CA GLY A 43 12.61 -3.30 -12.45
C GLY A 43 12.92 -3.31 -10.94
N LYS A 44 12.87 -2.15 -10.28
CA LYS A 44 13.02 -1.97 -8.82
C LYS A 44 11.69 -1.91 -8.06
N TRP A 45 10.56 -2.01 -8.76
CA TRP A 45 9.25 -1.95 -8.11
C TRP A 45 8.94 -3.25 -7.38
N SER A 46 8.18 -3.14 -6.30
CA SER A 46 7.56 -4.28 -5.64
C SER A 46 6.53 -4.95 -6.56
N ASP A 47 6.29 -6.24 -6.35
CA ASP A 47 5.22 -6.94 -7.07
C ASP A 47 3.84 -6.30 -6.76
N ALA A 48 3.67 -5.76 -5.55
CA ALA A 48 2.49 -5.01 -5.16
C ALA A 48 2.30 -3.72 -5.96
N MET A 49 3.38 -2.99 -6.25
CA MET A 49 3.36 -1.77 -7.06
C MET A 49 3.03 -2.05 -8.54
N HIS A 50 3.50 -3.19 -9.09
CA HIS A 50 3.09 -3.64 -10.42
C HIS A 50 1.57 -3.90 -10.49
N VAL A 51 1.00 -4.61 -9.51
CA VAL A 51 -0.45 -4.87 -9.45
C VAL A 51 -1.22 -3.55 -9.27
N LEU A 52 -0.82 -2.71 -8.31
CA LEU A 52 -1.52 -1.46 -8.01
C LEU A 52 -1.53 -0.50 -9.21
N THR A 53 -0.43 -0.43 -9.97
CA THR A 53 -0.36 0.37 -11.20
C THR A 53 -1.30 -0.19 -12.27
N ALA A 54 -1.42 -1.51 -12.39
CA ALA A 54 -2.37 -2.14 -13.32
C ALA A 54 -3.84 -1.94 -12.90
N MET A 55 -4.11 -1.68 -11.62
CA MET A 55 -5.43 -1.25 -11.12
C MET A 55 -5.75 0.22 -11.45
N GLY A 56 -4.82 0.99 -12.04
CA GLY A 56 -5.00 2.43 -12.25
C GLY A 56 -4.95 3.27 -10.96
N ILE A 57 -4.44 2.70 -9.86
CA ILE A 57 -4.38 3.38 -8.57
C ILE A 57 -3.02 4.06 -8.39
N SER A 58 -3.03 5.30 -7.90
CA SER A 58 -1.84 6.12 -7.66
C SER A 58 -1.77 6.64 -6.22
N GLY A 59 -0.63 7.25 -5.84
CA GLY A 59 -0.42 7.84 -4.51
C GLY A 59 0.08 6.89 -3.42
N GLN A 60 0.23 5.60 -3.72
CA GLN A 60 1.01 4.65 -2.93
C GLN A 60 2.48 4.68 -3.37
N ARG A 61 3.40 4.39 -2.46
CA ARG A 61 4.85 4.32 -2.74
C ARG A 61 5.43 3.03 -2.19
N ASP A 62 6.50 2.53 -2.83
CA ASP A 62 7.33 1.47 -2.29
C ASP A 62 8.30 2.05 -1.26
N VAL A 63 8.49 1.32 -0.15
CA VAL A 63 9.58 1.56 0.80
C VAL A 63 10.85 0.90 0.22
N PRO A 64 11.94 1.64 -0.04
CA PRO A 64 13.24 1.07 -0.39
C PRO A 64 13.68 0.04 0.66
N ILE A 65 14.21 -1.11 0.21
CA ILE A 65 14.56 -2.24 1.08
C ILE A 65 15.59 -1.86 2.17
N GLU A 66 16.46 -0.89 1.88
CA GLU A 66 17.46 -0.35 2.80
C GLU A 66 16.81 0.40 3.97
N LEU A 67 15.62 0.99 3.76
CA LEU A 67 14.88 1.72 4.78
C LEU A 67 14.01 0.82 5.66
N VAL A 68 13.69 -0.41 5.21
CA VAL A 68 12.89 -1.37 5.98
C VAL A 68 13.59 -1.77 7.28
N GLY A 69 14.92 -1.93 7.26
CA GLY A 69 15.73 -2.21 8.47
C GLY A 69 16.30 -0.97 9.17
N ALA A 70 16.33 0.19 8.51
CA ALA A 70 16.90 1.41 9.11
C ALA A 70 16.02 2.01 10.22
N VAL A 71 14.72 1.70 10.24
CA VAL A 71 13.77 2.19 11.26
C VAL A 71 14.04 1.56 12.63
N ASP A 72 14.66 0.36 12.70
CA ASP A 72 15.08 -0.26 13.97
C ASP A 72 16.17 0.54 14.69
N GLY A 73 16.94 1.35 13.97
CA GLY A 73 17.95 2.25 14.54
C GLY A 73 17.38 3.45 15.32
N ALA A 74 16.07 3.71 15.22
CA ALA A 74 15.39 4.82 15.87
C ALA A 74 14.72 4.41 17.20
N SER A 75 15.39 3.57 17.99
CA SER A 75 14.98 3.32 19.39
C SER A 75 15.20 4.58 20.25
N PRO A 76 14.23 5.01 21.08
CA PRO A 76 14.46 6.05 22.06
C PRO A 76 15.40 5.53 23.15
N ALA A 77 16.67 5.95 23.08
CA ALA A 77 17.69 5.87 24.12
C ALA A 77 17.74 4.56 24.97
N GLY A 78 18.39 3.51 24.45
CA GLY A 78 18.96 2.45 25.29
C GLY A 78 18.85 1.04 24.74
N GLY A 79 19.97 0.46 24.30
CA GLY A 79 20.07 -0.95 23.91
C GLY A 79 21.25 -1.21 22.97
N SER A 80 22.21 -2.03 23.39
CA SER A 80 23.40 -2.37 22.58
C SER A 80 23.01 -3.20 21.35
N GLY A 81 23.66 -2.91 20.22
CA GLY A 81 23.26 -3.48 18.93
C GLY A 81 23.84 -4.85 18.59
N THR A 82 23.30 -5.41 17.50
CA THR A 82 23.93 -6.47 16.71
C THR A 82 23.64 -6.20 15.23
N VAL A 83 24.69 -5.98 14.45
CA VAL A 83 24.58 -5.79 12.99
C VAL A 83 24.41 -7.16 12.34
N LEU A 84 23.25 -7.43 11.76
CA LEU A 84 23.00 -8.65 10.97
C LEU A 84 23.00 -8.32 9.48
N GLY A 85 24.03 -8.77 8.78
CA GLY A 85 24.26 -8.46 7.37
C GLY A 85 23.51 -9.39 6.40
N ASN A 86 22.88 -8.78 5.40
CA ASN A 86 22.87 -9.12 3.96
C ASN A 86 22.69 -10.58 3.46
N ALA A 87 22.26 -11.55 4.28
CA ALA A 87 22.18 -12.97 3.89
C ALA A 87 20.76 -13.60 3.92
N GLY A 88 19.72 -12.85 4.29
CA GLY A 88 18.39 -13.42 4.60
C GLY A 88 17.23 -13.12 3.63
N LEU A 89 17.41 -12.23 2.64
CA LEU A 89 16.27 -11.60 1.95
C LEU A 89 15.73 -12.36 0.72
N ASN A 90 16.42 -13.38 0.21
CA ASN A 90 16.01 -14.11 -1.00
C ASN A 90 14.94 -15.19 -0.78
N ALA A 91 14.34 -15.29 0.42
CA ALA A 91 13.35 -16.33 0.74
C ALA A 91 12.11 -15.82 1.51
N VAL A 92 11.87 -14.50 1.57
CA VAL A 92 10.74 -13.93 2.31
C VAL A 92 9.43 -13.98 1.52
N SER A 93 8.97 -15.21 1.25
CA SER A 93 7.54 -15.45 1.09
C SER A 93 6.92 -15.31 2.49
N PHE A 94 6.42 -14.11 2.80
CA PHE A 94 5.74 -13.79 4.06
C PHE A 94 4.35 -14.46 4.12
N ALA A 95 4.35 -15.79 4.17
CA ALA A 95 3.37 -16.52 4.96
C ALA A 95 3.55 -16.14 6.45
N SER A 96 2.57 -16.51 7.29
CA SER A 96 2.63 -16.42 8.75
C SER A 96 4.02 -16.78 9.28
N PRO A 97 4.57 -16.00 10.24
CA PRO A 97 6.02 -15.86 10.43
C PRO A 97 6.71 -17.23 10.42
N PRO A 98 7.62 -17.49 9.45
CA PRO A 98 8.32 -18.75 9.40
C PRO A 98 9.02 -18.96 10.75
N THR A 99 8.83 -20.15 11.33
CA THR A 99 9.38 -20.54 12.63
C THR A 99 10.90 -20.38 12.62
N GLY A 100 11.38 -19.22 13.08
CA GLY A 100 12.76 -18.78 12.88
C GLY A 100 12.95 -17.24 12.87
N LEU A 101 11.92 -16.46 12.51
CA LEU A 101 11.95 -15.01 12.71
C LEU A 101 11.52 -14.65 14.14
N SER A 102 12.32 -13.83 14.83
CA SER A 102 11.92 -13.30 16.14
C SER A 102 10.76 -12.32 15.97
N GLY A 103 9.84 -12.29 16.95
CA GLY A 103 8.65 -11.42 16.89
C GLY A 103 8.98 -9.92 16.75
N GLY A 104 10.19 -9.51 17.17
CA GLY A 104 10.69 -8.15 16.99
C GLY A 104 10.94 -7.78 15.52
N ALA A 105 11.57 -8.66 14.74
CA ALA A 105 11.88 -8.38 13.33
C ALA A 105 10.61 -8.25 12.46
N ALA A 106 9.62 -9.12 12.68
CA ALA A 106 8.33 -9.02 12.00
C ALA A 106 7.55 -7.75 12.40
N ALA A 107 7.66 -7.32 13.66
CA ALA A 107 7.04 -6.08 14.14
C ALA A 107 7.75 -4.82 13.59
N GLY A 108 9.08 -4.81 13.51
CA GLY A 108 9.88 -3.69 12.98
C GLY A 108 9.57 -3.41 11.51
N ILE A 109 9.53 -4.46 10.67
CA ILE A 109 9.12 -4.36 9.26
C ILE A 109 7.70 -3.76 9.14
N GLY A 110 6.75 -4.24 9.95
CA GLY A 110 5.39 -3.72 9.97
C GLY A 110 5.31 -2.23 10.32
N LEU A 111 6.10 -1.79 11.32
CA LEU A 111 6.16 -0.38 11.73
C LEU A 111 6.82 0.51 10.67
N GLY A 112 7.93 0.07 10.08
CA GLY A 112 8.60 0.79 8.99
C GLY A 112 7.70 0.97 7.76
N LEU A 113 6.97 -0.07 7.37
CA LEU A 113 5.97 -0.01 6.29
C LEU A 113 4.85 0.99 6.58
N MET A 114 4.35 1.06 7.82
CA MET A 114 3.28 2.01 8.19
C MET A 114 3.77 3.45 8.29
N LEU A 115 4.99 3.68 8.79
CA LEU A 115 5.57 5.02 8.95
C LEU A 115 6.02 5.62 7.62
N LEU A 116 6.56 4.80 6.72
CA LEU A 116 7.17 5.28 5.47
C LEU A 116 6.21 5.10 4.29
N GLY A 117 5.63 3.90 4.13
CA GLY A 117 4.76 3.55 3.00
C GLY A 117 3.27 3.87 3.20
N GLY A 118 2.87 4.43 4.35
CA GLY A 118 1.46 4.70 4.65
C GLY A 118 0.91 5.91 3.88
N SER A 119 0.14 5.68 2.81
CA SER A 119 -0.63 6.74 2.16
C SER A 119 -1.87 7.13 2.97
N SER A 120 -2.28 8.40 2.85
CA SER A 120 -3.48 8.93 3.51
C SER A 120 -4.76 8.78 2.67
N ASP A 121 -4.66 8.44 1.37
CA ASP A 121 -5.80 8.08 0.51
C ASP A 121 -5.40 7.38 -0.82
N PRO A 122 -5.18 6.05 -0.85
CA PRO A 122 -4.66 5.36 -2.03
C PRO A 122 -5.58 4.32 -2.74
N ALA A 123 -6.90 4.40 -2.90
CA ALA A 123 -7.89 5.39 -2.53
C ALA A 123 -9.03 4.70 -1.75
N ARG A 124 -9.36 5.28 -0.60
CA ARG A 124 -10.35 4.99 0.48
C ARG A 124 -10.86 3.59 0.82
N ALA A 125 -10.68 2.54 0.04
CA ALA A 125 -11.19 1.23 0.44
C ALA A 125 -10.30 0.07 -0.02
N THR A 126 -10.54 -1.07 0.61
CA THR A 126 -10.10 -2.35 0.04
C THR A 126 -10.76 -2.54 -1.33
N GLN A 127 -10.11 -3.25 -2.24
CA GLN A 127 -10.65 -3.50 -3.57
C GLN A 127 -10.31 -4.92 -3.99
N ILE A 128 -11.28 -5.67 -4.50
CA ILE A 128 -11.02 -6.94 -5.17
C ILE A 128 -10.99 -6.63 -6.65
N VAL A 129 -9.94 -7.05 -7.35
CA VAL A 129 -9.74 -6.80 -8.78
C VAL A 129 -9.46 -8.11 -9.51
N ALA A 130 -9.99 -8.24 -10.72
CA ALA A 130 -9.82 -9.40 -11.57
C ALA A 130 -9.39 -9.01 -12.99
N TRP A 131 -8.59 -9.87 -13.62
CA TRP A 131 -8.24 -9.82 -15.04
C TRP A 131 -8.54 -11.18 -15.66
N VAL A 132 -9.78 -11.42 -16.04
CA VAL A 132 -10.26 -12.74 -16.47
C VAL A 132 -9.57 -13.12 -17.78
N PRO A 133 -8.87 -14.27 -17.85
CA PRO A 133 -8.24 -14.75 -19.08
C PRO A 133 -9.24 -14.90 -20.24
N TYR A 134 -8.85 -14.44 -21.42
CA TYR A 134 -9.70 -14.42 -22.62
C TYR A 134 -10.14 -15.82 -23.11
N ASP A 135 -9.43 -16.87 -22.73
CA ASP A 135 -9.76 -18.26 -23.05
C ASP A 135 -10.88 -18.87 -22.18
N GLN A 136 -11.31 -18.16 -21.12
CA GLN A 136 -12.34 -18.66 -20.18
C GLN A 136 -13.75 -18.13 -20.45
N VAL A 137 -13.89 -17.04 -21.22
CA VAL A 137 -15.14 -16.29 -21.43
C VAL A 137 -15.09 -15.53 -22.77
N SER A 138 -16.24 -15.31 -23.39
CA SER A 138 -16.35 -14.66 -24.71
C SER A 138 -16.74 -13.18 -24.66
N SER A 139 -17.13 -12.64 -23.50
CA SER A 139 -17.54 -11.24 -23.35
C SER A 139 -17.15 -10.57 -22.03
N PRO A 140 -17.14 -9.22 -21.95
CA PRO A 140 -16.91 -8.47 -20.69
C PRO A 140 -17.95 -8.75 -19.60
N GLU A 141 -19.19 -9.07 -19.99
CA GLU A 141 -20.28 -9.44 -19.09
C GLU A 141 -20.06 -10.84 -18.51
N GLU A 142 -19.69 -11.82 -19.35
CA GLU A 142 -19.31 -13.17 -18.90
C GLU A 142 -18.08 -13.12 -17.99
N ALA A 143 -17.08 -12.31 -18.33
CA ALA A 143 -15.92 -12.06 -17.47
C ALA A 143 -16.33 -11.50 -16.10
N SER A 144 -17.21 -10.50 -16.08
CA SER A 144 -17.72 -9.92 -14.84
C SER A 144 -18.47 -10.96 -13.99
N ALA A 145 -19.33 -11.76 -14.61
CA ALA A 145 -20.06 -12.84 -13.94
C ALA A 145 -19.13 -13.92 -13.37
N LEU A 146 -18.14 -14.38 -14.14
CA LEU A 146 -17.16 -15.37 -13.70
C LEU A 146 -16.30 -14.84 -12.55
N ALA A 147 -15.82 -13.60 -12.62
CA ALA A 147 -15.06 -12.98 -11.55
C ALA A 147 -15.86 -12.90 -10.24
N LEU A 148 -17.13 -12.46 -10.32
CA LEU A 148 -18.05 -12.42 -9.18
C LEU A 148 -18.30 -13.81 -8.58
N GLN A 149 -18.56 -14.81 -9.44
CA GLN A 149 -18.75 -16.20 -9.02
C GLN A 149 -17.52 -16.73 -8.26
N LYS A 150 -16.30 -16.50 -8.79
CA LYS A 150 -15.06 -16.99 -8.15
C LYS A 150 -14.80 -16.33 -6.79
N VAL A 151 -15.20 -15.07 -6.61
CA VAL A 151 -15.13 -14.42 -5.28
C VAL A 151 -16.16 -15.02 -4.31
N GLU A 152 -17.41 -15.26 -4.71
CA GLU A 152 -18.39 -15.96 -3.84
C GLU A 152 -17.97 -17.41 -3.51
N GLU A 153 -17.40 -18.14 -4.46
CA GLU A 153 -16.85 -19.48 -4.23
C GLU A 153 -15.70 -19.46 -3.21
N ALA A 154 -14.73 -18.55 -3.37
CA ALA A 154 -13.62 -18.40 -2.44
C ALA A 154 -14.11 -18.01 -1.04
N ARG A 155 -15.02 -17.04 -0.98
CA ARG A 155 -15.67 -16.57 0.26
C ARG A 155 -16.33 -17.71 1.04
N ARG A 156 -17.12 -18.56 0.37
CA ARG A 156 -17.77 -19.73 1.00
C ARG A 156 -16.80 -20.80 1.49
N LYS A 157 -15.61 -20.91 0.88
CA LYS A 157 -14.54 -21.82 1.32
C LYS A 157 -13.72 -21.27 2.50
N SER A 158 -13.72 -19.95 2.69
CA SER A 158 -12.82 -19.25 3.62
C SER A 158 -13.38 -19.08 5.03
N PHE A 159 -14.71 -19.06 5.17
CA PHE A 159 -15.40 -18.77 6.42
C PHE A 159 -16.35 -19.91 6.77
N SER A 160 -16.16 -20.50 7.95
CA SER A 160 -16.98 -21.61 8.46
C SER A 160 -18.24 -21.14 9.22
N GLY A 161 -18.25 -19.88 9.66
CA GLY A 161 -19.36 -19.25 10.37
C GLY A 161 -20.28 -18.43 9.45
N ALA A 162 -20.93 -17.41 10.03
CA ALA A 162 -21.96 -16.66 9.33
C ALA A 162 -21.38 -15.71 8.28
N LEU A 163 -21.93 -15.74 7.06
CA LEU A 163 -21.60 -14.79 6.01
C LEU A 163 -22.47 -13.52 6.09
N SER A 164 -21.96 -12.39 5.59
CA SER A 164 -22.72 -11.18 5.27
C SER A 164 -23.75 -11.45 4.17
N LYS A 165 -24.91 -10.80 4.27
CA LYS A 165 -26.00 -10.86 3.27
C LYS A 165 -25.92 -9.71 2.25
N LEU A 166 -24.91 -8.84 2.34
CA LEU A 166 -24.72 -7.73 1.41
C LEU A 166 -24.39 -8.28 0.02
N GLY A 167 -25.11 -7.84 -1.02
CA GLY A 167 -24.85 -8.24 -2.40
C GLY A 167 -23.49 -7.71 -2.90
N MET A 168 -22.70 -8.58 -3.54
CA MET A 168 -21.53 -8.15 -4.31
C MET A 168 -21.95 -7.77 -5.72
N GLN A 169 -21.26 -6.79 -6.29
CA GLN A 169 -21.46 -6.26 -7.63
C GLN A 169 -20.09 -6.00 -8.26
N THR A 170 -20.03 -6.11 -9.59
CA THR A 170 -18.85 -5.80 -10.40
C THR A 170 -18.95 -4.41 -11.00
N GLY A 171 -17.81 -3.81 -11.35
CA GLY A 171 -17.70 -2.57 -12.10
C GLY A 171 -16.30 -2.35 -12.66
N ARG A 172 -16.09 -1.26 -13.39
CA ARG A 172 -14.79 -0.92 -14.04
C ARG A 172 -13.78 -0.16 -13.15
N TYR A 173 -14.24 0.45 -12.07
CA TYR A 173 -13.62 1.56 -11.30
C TYR A 173 -12.07 1.62 -11.19
N PRO A 174 -11.37 2.53 -11.90
CA PRO A 174 -11.36 3.96 -11.56
C PRO A 174 -11.64 4.87 -12.79
N ASP A 175 -11.79 6.20 -12.74
CA ASP A 175 -11.23 7.23 -11.85
C ASP A 175 -12.31 8.10 -11.14
N GLY A 176 -12.15 8.54 -9.90
CA GLY A 176 -11.32 8.00 -8.83
C GLY A 176 -12.23 7.40 -7.76
N HIS A 177 -12.26 6.07 -7.66
CA HIS A 177 -12.93 5.36 -6.56
C HIS A 177 -14.44 5.75 -6.49
N SER A 178 -15.14 5.85 -5.37
CA SER A 178 -15.56 4.74 -4.47
C SER A 178 -16.58 3.77 -5.09
N ARG A 179 -16.87 3.99 -6.37
CA ARG A 179 -18.22 4.06 -6.89
C ARG A 179 -18.31 4.30 -8.39
N ALA A 180 -17.28 4.85 -9.06
CA ALA A 180 -17.36 5.61 -10.32
C ALA A 180 -18.62 5.32 -11.17
N TYR A 181 -19.68 6.05 -10.85
CA TYR A 181 -21.05 5.89 -11.36
C TYR A 181 -21.29 6.90 -12.48
N ALA A 182 -22.09 6.54 -13.49
CA ALA A 182 -22.36 7.43 -14.63
C ALA A 182 -23.25 8.63 -14.26
N SER A 183 -24.14 8.50 -13.27
CA SER A 183 -25.08 9.56 -12.89
C SER A 183 -25.46 9.54 -11.39
N PRO A 184 -26.03 10.64 -10.85
CA PRO A 184 -26.67 10.68 -9.52
C PRO A 184 -27.78 9.65 -9.28
N ALA A 185 -28.39 9.09 -10.33
CA ALA A 185 -29.34 7.98 -10.20
C ALA A 185 -28.61 6.65 -9.97
N ASP A 186 -27.44 6.44 -10.57
CA ASP A 186 -26.62 5.23 -10.43
C ASP A 186 -25.93 5.15 -9.06
N ILE A 187 -25.31 6.25 -8.58
CA ILE A 187 -25.83 6.99 -7.42
C ILE A 187 -26.68 6.19 -6.42
N TYR A 188 -27.95 6.61 -6.36
CA TYR A 188 -28.99 6.11 -5.48
C TYR A 188 -29.29 4.61 -5.65
N ALA A 189 -29.18 4.08 -6.87
CA ALA A 189 -29.44 2.68 -7.20
C ALA A 189 -28.28 1.71 -6.84
N GLU A 190 -27.14 2.23 -6.37
CA GLU A 190 -25.88 1.50 -6.24
C GLU A 190 -25.53 0.68 -7.50
N ARG A 191 -25.55 1.29 -8.70
CA ARG A 191 -25.35 0.61 -9.99
C ARG A 191 -24.02 1.00 -10.67
N PRO A 192 -22.93 0.21 -10.50
CA PRO A 192 -21.63 0.48 -11.10
C PRO A 192 -21.67 0.73 -12.60
N ILE A 193 -20.72 1.52 -13.13
CA ILE A 193 -20.39 1.42 -14.56
C ILE A 193 -19.80 0.01 -14.79
N PRO A 194 -20.42 -0.84 -15.63
CA PRO A 194 -19.92 -2.17 -15.92
C PRO A 194 -18.63 -2.12 -16.74
N LEU A 195 -17.86 -3.21 -16.76
CA LEU A 195 -16.84 -3.38 -17.78
C LEU A 195 -17.54 -3.57 -19.13
N ALA A 196 -17.21 -2.73 -20.11
CA ALA A 196 -17.64 -2.86 -21.51
C ALA A 196 -16.45 -2.91 -22.49
N ASP A 197 -15.22 -2.74 -21.97
CA ASP A 197 -14.01 -2.75 -22.76
C ASP A 197 -13.68 -4.18 -23.24
N ALA A 198 -13.27 -4.32 -24.50
CA ALA A 198 -12.83 -5.60 -25.05
C ALA A 198 -11.56 -6.11 -24.35
N ALA A 199 -11.32 -7.42 -24.43
CA ALA A 199 -10.10 -8.01 -23.85
C ALA A 199 -8.84 -7.38 -24.45
N ALA A 200 -7.88 -7.08 -23.58
CA ALA A 200 -6.66 -6.37 -23.91
C ALA A 200 -5.42 -7.16 -23.45
N VAL A 201 -4.23 -6.69 -23.85
CA VAL A 201 -2.95 -7.26 -23.38
C VAL A 201 -2.93 -7.25 -21.85
N SER A 202 -2.70 -8.43 -21.27
CA SER A 202 -2.70 -8.62 -19.83
C SER A 202 -1.55 -7.88 -19.13
N PRO A 203 -1.72 -7.47 -17.86
CA PRO A 203 -0.60 -7.05 -17.03
C PRO A 203 0.50 -8.12 -16.98
N SER A 204 1.77 -7.70 -17.02
CA SER A 204 2.94 -8.58 -17.16
C SER A 204 3.20 -9.56 -16.01
N PHE A 205 2.37 -9.55 -14.96
CA PHE A 205 2.41 -10.49 -13.84
C PHE A 205 1.40 -11.65 -13.98
N LEU A 206 0.55 -11.63 -15.01
CA LEU A 206 -0.37 -12.73 -15.33
C LEU A 206 0.26 -13.71 -16.31
N GLN A 207 -0.15 -14.97 -16.24
CA GLN A 207 0.27 -16.01 -17.18
C GLN A 207 -0.44 -15.90 -18.55
N SER A 208 -1.71 -15.47 -18.54
CA SER A 208 -2.46 -15.25 -19.79
C SER A 208 -1.93 -14.00 -20.51
N PRO A 209 -1.77 -14.03 -21.85
CA PRO A 209 -1.35 -12.86 -22.61
C PRO A 209 -2.48 -11.84 -22.84
N VAL A 210 -3.74 -12.26 -22.75
CA VAL A 210 -4.93 -11.44 -23.06
C VAL A 210 -6.02 -11.68 -22.01
N SER A 211 -6.61 -10.59 -21.50
CA SER A 211 -7.60 -10.65 -20.42
C SER A 211 -8.63 -9.53 -20.49
N TYR A 212 -9.83 -9.80 -19.98
CA TYR A 212 -10.84 -8.79 -19.66
C TYR A 212 -10.55 -8.19 -18.27
N GLY A 213 -10.26 -6.90 -18.21
CA GLY A 213 -10.10 -6.18 -16.93
C GLY A 213 -9.32 -4.87 -17.05
N PRO A 214 -9.10 -4.18 -15.92
CA PRO A 214 -9.45 -4.60 -14.56
C PRO A 214 -10.96 -4.58 -14.28
N ILE A 215 -11.47 -5.67 -13.67
CA ILE A 215 -12.85 -5.79 -13.16
C ILE A 215 -12.80 -5.65 -11.64
N PHE A 216 -13.49 -4.67 -11.08
CA PHE A 216 -13.53 -4.41 -9.65
C PHE A 216 -14.78 -5.01 -9.02
N ILE A 217 -14.65 -5.59 -7.83
CA ILE A 217 -15.74 -6.24 -7.10
C ILE A 217 -15.88 -5.59 -5.72
N ARG A 218 -17.12 -5.25 -5.35
CA ARG A 218 -17.45 -4.67 -4.03
C ARG A 218 -17.01 -5.64 -2.92
N HIS A 219 -16.23 -5.12 -1.97
CA HIS A 219 -15.45 -5.94 -1.03
C HIS A 219 -15.94 -5.88 0.43
N ASN A 220 -16.90 -5.01 0.76
CA ASN A 220 -17.36 -4.73 2.15
C ASN A 220 -17.73 -6.03 2.90
N GLN A 221 -18.13 -7.05 2.15
CA GLN A 221 -18.38 -8.41 2.55
C GLN A 221 -17.22 -9.00 3.35
N PHE A 222 -15.98 -8.99 2.87
CA PHE A 222 -14.87 -9.65 3.57
C PHE A 222 -14.59 -9.05 4.95
N THR A 223 -14.70 -7.73 5.12
CA THR A 223 -14.57 -7.09 6.45
C THR A 223 -15.71 -7.50 7.39
N LEU A 224 -16.95 -7.59 6.87
CA LEU A 224 -18.11 -8.03 7.64
C LEU A 224 -18.08 -9.53 7.95
N ASP A 225 -17.55 -10.35 7.05
CA ASP A 225 -17.37 -11.79 7.23
C ASP A 225 -16.27 -12.04 8.28
N ALA A 226 -15.16 -11.31 8.23
CA ALA A 226 -14.09 -11.37 9.23
C ALA A 226 -14.62 -11.18 10.66
N TYR A 227 -15.40 -10.11 10.89
CA TYR A 227 -16.03 -9.83 12.19
C TYR A 227 -17.06 -10.88 12.63
N LYS A 228 -17.68 -11.62 11.71
CA LYS A 228 -18.60 -12.72 12.01
C LYS A 228 -17.92 -14.07 12.28
N ASN A 229 -16.62 -14.14 12.05
CA ASN A 229 -15.80 -15.35 12.16
C ASN A 229 -14.60 -15.14 13.11
N ASP A 230 -14.63 -14.08 13.94
CA ASP A 230 -13.58 -13.71 14.90
C ASP A 230 -12.17 -13.55 14.28
N MET A 231 -12.11 -13.09 13.02
CA MET A 231 -10.87 -12.84 12.28
C MET A 231 -10.58 -11.34 12.13
N THR A 232 -9.30 -10.98 12.04
CA THR A 232 -8.91 -9.67 11.50
C THR A 232 -9.20 -9.58 10.00
N THR A 233 -9.37 -8.36 9.50
CA THR A 233 -9.56 -8.11 8.06
C THR A 233 -8.39 -8.68 7.23
N SER A 234 -7.15 -8.56 7.71
CA SER A 234 -5.96 -9.13 7.05
C SER A 234 -5.96 -10.66 6.99
N GLU A 235 -6.37 -11.34 8.06
CA GLU A 235 -6.46 -12.81 8.06
C GLU A 235 -7.54 -13.28 7.11
N ALA A 236 -8.72 -12.65 7.14
CA ALA A 236 -9.82 -12.93 6.23
C ALA A 236 -9.40 -12.76 4.74
N MET A 237 -8.66 -11.70 4.41
CA MET A 237 -8.09 -11.50 3.06
C MET A 237 -7.06 -12.56 2.69
N LEU A 238 -6.15 -12.90 3.61
CA LEU A 238 -5.12 -13.89 3.38
C LEU A 238 -5.72 -15.28 3.15
N VAL A 239 -6.70 -15.69 3.96
CA VAL A 239 -7.44 -16.96 3.77
C VAL A 239 -8.24 -16.93 2.47
N ALA A 240 -9.01 -15.86 2.19
CA ALA A 240 -9.75 -15.73 0.93
C ALA A 240 -8.86 -15.84 -0.30
N SER A 241 -7.68 -15.20 -0.28
CA SER A 241 -6.75 -15.23 -1.41
C SER A 241 -6.18 -16.62 -1.73
N ARG A 242 -6.27 -17.60 -0.83
CA ARG A 242 -5.88 -19.01 -1.10
C ARG A 242 -6.88 -19.75 -1.99
N HIS A 243 -8.12 -19.27 -2.04
CA HIS A 243 -9.22 -19.92 -2.76
C HIS A 243 -9.67 -19.16 -4.00
N LEU A 244 -9.12 -17.97 -4.22
CA LEU A 244 -9.27 -17.20 -5.46
C LEU A 244 -8.39 -17.79 -6.58
N PRO A 245 -8.73 -17.59 -7.87
CA PRO A 245 -7.82 -17.79 -8.99
C PRO A 245 -6.61 -16.85 -8.94
N GLU A 246 -5.52 -17.21 -9.62
CA GLU A 246 -4.30 -16.37 -9.67
C GLU A 246 -4.53 -14.99 -10.31
N TRP A 247 -5.52 -14.86 -11.18
CA TRP A 247 -5.91 -13.62 -11.84
C TRP A 247 -6.84 -12.70 -11.01
N ILE A 248 -7.15 -13.06 -9.75
CA ILE A 248 -7.86 -12.19 -8.79
C ILE A 248 -6.93 -11.76 -7.65
N TYR A 249 -6.91 -10.46 -7.37
CA TYR A 249 -6.09 -9.84 -6.33
C TYR A 249 -6.99 -9.05 -5.36
N ILE A 250 -6.63 -9.04 -4.08
CA ILE A 250 -7.29 -8.22 -3.06
C ILE A 250 -6.32 -7.13 -2.62
N TYR A 251 -6.63 -5.87 -2.91
CA TYR A 251 -5.89 -4.72 -2.41
C TYR A 251 -6.43 -4.26 -1.06
N HIS A 252 -5.54 -4.06 -0.08
CA HIS A 252 -5.82 -3.37 1.16
C HIS A 252 -4.98 -2.08 1.23
N PRO A 253 -5.60 -0.89 1.35
CA PRO A 253 -4.90 0.40 1.32
C PRO A 253 -4.07 0.72 2.57
N GLY A 254 -4.09 -0.17 3.57
CA GLY A 254 -3.45 0.06 4.85
C GLY A 254 -4.32 0.89 5.80
N GLN A 255 -3.83 1.05 7.03
CA GLN A 255 -4.47 1.85 8.07
C GLN A 255 -3.48 2.86 8.65
N ARG A 256 -3.99 4.03 9.07
CA ARG A 256 -3.17 4.99 9.85
C ARG A 256 -2.65 4.31 11.11
N LEU A 257 -1.36 4.46 11.39
CA LEU A 257 -0.65 3.81 12.49
C LEU A 257 -1.41 3.91 13.83
N ARG A 258 -1.89 2.76 14.30
CA ARG A 258 -2.49 2.49 15.61
C ARG A 258 -2.06 1.09 16.05
N LYS A 259 -2.31 0.74 17.32
CA LYS A 259 -2.14 -0.63 17.81
C LYS A 259 -2.95 -1.60 16.93
N ASN A 260 -2.30 -2.65 16.44
CA ASN A 260 -2.86 -3.66 15.52
C ASN A 260 -3.26 -3.14 14.12
N SER A 261 -2.69 -2.03 13.65
CA SER A 261 -2.86 -1.60 12.25
C SER A 261 -2.29 -2.61 11.26
N ILE A 262 -2.84 -2.62 10.05
CA ILE A 262 -2.39 -3.43 8.93
C ILE A 262 -1.75 -2.48 7.89
N PRO A 263 -0.53 -2.75 7.37
CA PRO A 263 0.08 -1.93 6.33
C PRO A 263 -0.66 -2.07 4.99
N ALA A 264 -0.31 -1.26 4.00
CA ALA A 264 -0.82 -1.45 2.64
C ALA A 264 -0.25 -2.75 2.04
N ALA A 265 -1.10 -3.55 1.39
CA ALA A 265 -0.74 -4.84 0.83
C ALA A 265 -1.66 -5.26 -0.31
N ILE A 266 -1.15 -6.13 -1.20
CA ILE A 266 -1.89 -6.85 -2.22
C ILE A 266 -1.88 -8.34 -1.84
N PHE A 267 -3.05 -8.99 -1.74
CA PHE A 267 -3.17 -10.41 -1.42
C PHE A 267 -3.55 -11.22 -2.65
N ASN A 268 -2.85 -12.33 -2.90
CA ASN A 268 -3.08 -13.25 -4.01
C ASN A 268 -2.45 -14.62 -3.68
N GLN A 269 -3.12 -15.72 -4.04
CA GLN A 269 -2.65 -17.10 -3.83
C GLN A 269 -2.16 -17.39 -2.39
N GLY A 270 -2.81 -16.82 -1.37
CA GLY A 270 -2.43 -17.01 0.04
C GLY A 270 -1.18 -16.28 0.50
N ARG A 271 -0.68 -15.33 -0.29
CA ARG A 271 0.51 -14.52 -0.01
C ARG A 271 0.10 -13.05 0.14
N ALA A 272 0.78 -12.33 1.04
CA ALA A 272 0.72 -10.87 1.13
C ALA A 272 1.94 -10.27 0.41
N LEU A 273 1.69 -9.45 -0.60
CA LEU A 273 2.68 -8.68 -1.33
C LEU A 273 2.69 -7.27 -0.73
N TYR A 274 3.80 -6.87 -0.11
CA TYR A 274 3.97 -5.55 0.48
C TYR A 274 4.66 -4.59 -0.48
N PHE A 275 4.47 -3.29 -0.27
CA PHE A 275 5.10 -2.21 -1.03
C PHE A 275 6.56 -2.00 -0.57
N VAL A 276 7.43 -2.97 -0.88
CA VAL A 276 8.88 -2.95 -0.64
C VAL A 276 9.62 -3.06 -1.97
N GLY A 277 10.39 -2.03 -2.32
CA GLY A 277 11.17 -1.99 -3.56
C GLY A 277 12.33 -3.01 -3.58
N LYS A 278 12.85 -3.28 -4.78
CA LYS A 278 13.95 -4.22 -5.06
C LYS A 278 15.27 -3.50 -5.36
#